data_AF-A0A9E2GDH4-F1
#
_entry.id   AF-A0A9E2GDH4-F1
#
_cell.length_a   1.000
_cell.length_b   1.000
_cell.length_c   1.000
_cell.angle_alpha   90.00
_cell.angle_beta   90.00
_cell.angle_gamma   90.00
#
_symmetry.space_group_name_H-M   'P 1'
#
loop_
_entity.id
_entity.type
_entity.pdbx_description
1 polymer ?
#
loop_
_entity_poly.entity_id
_entity_poly.type
_entity_poly.pdbx_seq_one_letter_code
_entity_poly.pdbx_strand_id
1 'polypeptide(L)'
;MQQNHQEQKINSNRSLLDKDTFKFECHSGVACFARCCRNADMYLYPYDIIRLKDHLGISSDQFLKQHTISAFRDNKYFPSLMLTMSDEEEKSCPFLSDKGCTIYKDRPFSCRAYPLERAVARLNDGYGRLVQYFVANHSYCLGHKETREWTVKKWTEDQQLQTYDEMNDLWVDIDTIFRRNPWGDKGINSPALKMAFLACFNVDKLKEFILDSSFLSRFDVPEERKEKIMESDIEMMKFGFDWVKYFLTSKGPLAPKVS
;
A
#
# COMPACT_ATOMS: atom_id res chain seq x y z
N MET A 1 0.30 -5.34 -41.78
CA MET A 1 0.85 -4.51 -40.69
C MET A 1 0.06 -4.83 -39.44
N GLN A 2 0.60 -5.73 -38.62
CA GLN A 2 -0.03 -6.23 -37.40
C GLN A 2 0.01 -5.13 -36.33
N GLN A 3 -1.15 -4.78 -35.76
CA GLN A 3 -1.24 -3.90 -34.61
C GLN A 3 -1.02 -4.74 -33.34
N ASN A 4 0.05 -4.41 -32.61
CA ASN A 4 0.40 -5.00 -31.32
C ASN A 4 -0.66 -4.63 -30.26
N HIS A 5 -1.54 -5.57 -29.94
CA HIS A 5 -2.16 -5.62 -28.63
C HIS A 5 -1.10 -6.07 -27.62
N GLN A 6 -0.61 -5.16 -26.79
CA GLN A 6 0.09 -5.53 -25.57
C GLN A 6 -0.94 -6.12 -24.61
N GLU A 7 -1.14 -7.43 -24.73
CA GLU A 7 -1.73 -8.27 -23.70
C GLU A 7 -0.92 -8.07 -22.41
N GLN A 8 -1.47 -7.29 -21.48
CA GLN A 8 -1.10 -7.41 -20.08
C GLN A 8 -1.36 -8.87 -19.71
N LYS A 9 -0.30 -9.63 -19.40
CA LYS A 9 -0.42 -10.99 -18.86
C LYS A 9 -1.46 -10.98 -17.74
N ILE A 10 -2.66 -11.46 -18.03
CA ILE A 10 -3.60 -11.88 -17.00
C ILE A 10 -2.85 -13.00 -16.27
N ASN A 11 -2.37 -12.69 -15.08
CA ASN A 11 -1.69 -13.66 -14.23
C ASN A 11 -2.69 -14.82 -14.04
N SER A 12 -2.36 -16.01 -14.51
CA SER A 12 -3.25 -17.18 -14.62
C SER A 12 -3.80 -17.71 -13.28
N ASN A 13 -3.52 -17.01 -12.19
CA ASN A 13 -3.72 -17.43 -10.81
C ASN A 13 -4.73 -16.54 -10.08
N ARG A 14 -5.60 -15.80 -10.77
CA ARG A 14 -6.73 -15.09 -10.14
C ARG A 14 -7.98 -15.12 -11.01
N SER A 15 -9.14 -15.16 -10.37
CA SER A 15 -10.45 -15.14 -11.05
C SER A 15 -11.33 -14.04 -10.45
N LEU A 16 -12.15 -13.40 -11.29
CA LEU A 16 -13.18 -12.47 -10.81
C LEU A 16 -14.13 -13.22 -9.87
N LEU A 17 -14.47 -12.61 -8.74
CA LEU A 17 -15.42 -13.17 -7.80
C LEU A 17 -16.84 -12.88 -8.31
N ASP A 18 -17.31 -13.74 -9.21
CA ASP A 18 -18.64 -13.62 -9.83
C ASP A 18 -19.80 -14.06 -8.91
N LYS A 19 -19.47 -14.79 -7.85
CA LYS A 19 -20.41 -15.25 -6.81
C LYS A 19 -20.10 -14.52 -5.51
N ASP A 20 -21.10 -14.30 -4.67
CA ASP A 20 -20.90 -13.61 -3.38
C ASP A 20 -20.02 -14.37 -2.38
N THR A 21 -19.63 -15.62 -2.68
CA THR A 21 -18.88 -16.50 -1.78
C THR A 21 -17.65 -17.16 -2.40
N PHE A 22 -16.68 -17.49 -1.55
CA PHE A 22 -15.48 -18.28 -1.87
C PHE A 22 -15.09 -19.18 -0.70
N LYS A 23 -14.38 -20.27 -0.98
CA LYS A 23 -13.87 -21.21 0.05
C LYS A 23 -12.41 -20.96 0.33
N PHE A 24 -12.07 -20.83 1.62
CA PHE A 24 -10.69 -20.66 2.05
C PHE A 24 -10.54 -20.86 3.56
N GLU A 25 -9.48 -21.54 3.97
CA GLU A 25 -8.97 -21.45 5.34
C GLU A 25 -7.46 -21.68 5.37
N CYS A 26 -6.74 -20.93 6.21
CA CYS A 26 -5.30 -21.07 6.37
C CYS A 26 -4.97 -21.18 7.86
N HIS A 27 -4.34 -22.29 8.24
CA HIS A 27 -3.92 -22.56 9.62
C HIS A 27 -2.74 -23.54 9.60
N SER A 28 -2.11 -23.77 10.75
CA SER A 28 -0.92 -24.62 10.89
C SER A 28 -1.14 -26.10 10.53
N GLY A 29 -2.39 -26.54 10.41
CA GLY A 29 -2.75 -27.89 9.98
C GLY A 29 -2.81 -28.06 8.46
N VAL A 30 -2.83 -26.98 7.68
CA VAL A 30 -2.81 -27.04 6.22
C VAL A 30 -1.38 -27.32 5.76
N ALA A 31 -1.18 -28.34 4.90
CA ALA A 31 0.17 -28.79 4.52
C ALA A 31 1.04 -27.72 3.82
N CYS A 32 0.43 -26.65 3.28
CA CYS A 32 1.17 -25.52 2.70
C CYS A 32 1.41 -24.36 3.67
N PHE A 33 1.14 -24.53 4.98
CA PHE A 33 1.27 -23.46 5.97
C PHE A 33 2.65 -22.82 5.90
N ALA A 34 2.67 -21.48 5.97
CA ALA A 34 3.87 -20.63 5.83
C ALA A 34 4.60 -20.67 4.47
N ARG A 35 4.20 -21.51 3.50
CA ARG A 35 4.83 -21.54 2.17
C ARG A 35 4.72 -20.21 1.42
N CYS A 36 3.63 -19.46 1.61
CA CYS A 36 3.45 -18.13 1.02
C CYS A 36 4.44 -17.07 1.53
N CYS A 37 5.14 -17.34 2.63
CA CYS A 37 6.14 -16.45 3.20
C CYS A 37 7.53 -16.64 2.57
N ARG A 38 7.63 -17.35 1.44
CA ARG A 38 8.89 -17.63 0.72
C ARG A 38 8.78 -17.16 -0.73
N ASN A 39 9.81 -16.48 -1.22
CA ASN A 39 9.88 -15.93 -2.58
C ASN A 39 8.62 -15.14 -2.99
N ALA A 40 8.11 -14.31 -2.08
CA ALA A 40 6.95 -13.47 -2.29
C ALA A 40 7.35 -12.12 -2.91
N ASP A 41 6.60 -11.67 -3.93
CA ASP A 41 6.72 -10.32 -4.49
C ASP A 41 5.66 -9.42 -3.83
N MET A 42 6.05 -8.77 -2.72
CA MET A 42 5.10 -8.12 -1.81
C MET A 42 5.21 -6.60 -1.84
N TYR A 43 4.20 -5.95 -2.42
CA TYR A 43 4.04 -4.49 -2.37
C TYR A 43 3.76 -4.05 -0.94
N LEU A 44 4.35 -2.92 -0.55
CA LEU A 44 4.04 -2.23 0.69
C LEU A 44 3.37 -0.91 0.37
N TYR A 45 2.14 -0.76 0.84
CA TYR A 45 1.42 0.51 0.81
C TYR A 45 1.97 1.42 1.92
N PRO A 46 1.78 2.75 1.83
CA PRO A 46 2.14 3.69 2.90
C PRO A 46 1.66 3.27 4.30
N TYR A 47 0.44 2.75 4.40
CA TYR A 47 -0.10 2.28 5.67
C TYR A 47 0.59 1.01 6.18
N ASP A 48 1.00 0.10 5.30
CA ASP A 48 1.78 -1.08 5.69
C ASP A 48 3.12 -0.66 6.32
N ILE A 49 3.78 0.36 5.78
CA ILE A 49 5.06 0.86 6.30
C ILE A 49 4.89 1.39 7.74
N ILE A 50 3.82 2.13 8.02
CA ILE A 50 3.52 2.62 9.37
C ILE A 50 3.29 1.44 10.31
N ARG A 51 2.44 0.48 9.91
CA ARG A 51 2.14 -0.71 10.71
C ARG A 51 3.39 -1.51 11.06
N LEU A 52 4.26 -1.72 10.07
CA LEU A 52 5.47 -2.51 10.23
C LEU A 52 6.54 -1.78 11.05
N LYS A 53 6.79 -0.49 10.80
CA LYS A 53 7.79 0.27 11.57
C LYS A 53 7.39 0.36 13.04
N ASP A 54 6.08 0.54 13.32
CA ASP A 54 5.56 0.66 14.67
C ASP A 54 5.63 -0.68 15.41
N HIS A 55 5.30 -1.79 14.74
CA HIS A 55 5.49 -3.13 15.29
C HIS A 55 6.95 -3.39 15.69
N LEU A 56 7.88 -2.95 14.84
CA LEU A 56 9.32 -3.14 15.06
C LEU A 56 9.93 -2.11 16.04
N GLY A 57 9.20 -1.05 16.37
CA GLY A 57 9.70 0.04 17.22
C GLY A 57 10.87 0.82 16.58
N ILE A 58 10.86 0.98 15.25
CA ILE A 58 11.90 1.70 14.50
C ILE A 58 11.31 2.87 13.70
N SER A 59 12.17 3.81 13.32
CA SER A 59 11.77 4.94 12.46
C SER A 59 11.46 4.51 11.02
N SER A 60 10.69 5.34 10.30
CA SER A 60 10.45 5.21 8.86
C SER A 60 11.75 5.08 8.07
N ASP A 61 12.76 5.92 8.36
CA ASP A 61 14.07 5.86 7.69
C ASP A 61 14.75 4.50 7.87
N GLN A 62 14.77 3.99 9.10
CA GLN A 62 15.34 2.67 9.39
C GLN A 62 14.56 1.57 8.68
N PHE A 63 13.23 1.61 8.75
CA PHE A 63 12.38 0.61 8.09
C PHE A 63 12.59 0.59 6.57
N LEU A 64 12.51 1.75 5.92
CA LEU A 64 12.71 1.89 4.48
C LEU A 64 14.09 1.36 4.05
N LYS A 65 15.13 1.68 4.83
CA LYS A 65 16.50 1.23 4.52
C LYS A 65 16.73 -0.26 4.74
N GLN A 66 16.17 -0.84 5.80
CA GLN A 66 16.48 -2.20 6.23
C GLN A 66 15.54 -3.26 5.66
N HIS A 67 14.28 -2.87 5.39
CA HIS A 67 13.21 -3.82 5.06
C HIS A 67 12.57 -3.59 3.70
N THR A 68 12.98 -2.57 2.93
CA THR A 68 12.36 -2.29 1.63
C THR A 68 13.35 -2.23 0.48
N ILE A 69 12.89 -2.65 -0.69
CA ILE A 69 13.53 -2.37 -1.98
C ILE A 69 12.58 -1.54 -2.84
N SER A 70 13.12 -0.53 -3.52
CA SER A 70 12.35 0.28 -4.46
C SER A 70 12.42 -0.30 -5.86
N ALA A 71 11.28 -0.41 -6.55
CA ALA A 71 11.26 -0.83 -7.94
C ALA A 71 10.14 -0.15 -8.74
N PHE A 72 10.40 0.16 -10.00
CA PHE A 72 9.34 0.54 -10.93
C PHE A 72 8.63 -0.72 -11.41
N ARG A 73 7.29 -0.71 -11.31
CA ARG A 73 6.44 -1.86 -11.60
C ARG A 73 5.29 -1.43 -12.50
N ASP A 74 4.06 -1.60 -12.04
CA ASP A 74 2.84 -1.23 -12.74
C ASP A 74 2.71 0.30 -12.92
N ASN A 75 3.19 1.10 -11.96
CA ASN A 75 3.44 2.52 -12.15
C ASN A 75 4.90 2.75 -12.61
N LYS A 76 5.08 3.16 -13.87
CA LYS A 76 6.40 3.44 -14.43
C LYS A 76 6.97 4.82 -14.08
N TYR A 77 6.18 5.69 -13.46
CA TYR A 77 6.57 7.07 -13.14
C TYR A 77 6.86 7.29 -11.66
N PHE A 78 6.52 6.35 -10.79
CA PHE A 78 6.79 6.44 -9.36
C PHE A 78 7.15 5.06 -8.82
N PRO A 79 8.22 4.94 -8.02
CA PRO A 79 8.67 3.63 -7.55
C PRO A 79 7.69 3.05 -6.53
N SER A 80 7.43 1.76 -6.66
CA SER A 80 6.78 0.97 -5.61
C SER A 80 7.82 0.52 -4.59
N LEU A 81 7.39 0.39 -3.33
CA LEU A 81 8.18 -0.23 -2.27
C LEU A 81 7.76 -1.68 -2.11
N MET A 82 8.74 -2.58 -2.07
CA MET A 82 8.54 -3.99 -1.85
C MET A 82 9.22 -4.42 -0.56
N LEU A 83 8.65 -5.41 0.14
CA LEU A 83 9.34 -6.02 1.27
C LEU A 83 10.60 -6.75 0.77
N THR A 84 11.72 -6.52 1.45
CA THR A 84 12.97 -7.23 1.18
C THR A 84 12.87 -8.64 1.72
N MET A 85 13.05 -9.63 0.85
CA MET A 85 13.14 -11.05 1.21
C MET A 85 14.60 -11.41 1.50
N SER A 86 14.84 -12.50 2.23
CA SER A 86 16.22 -12.96 2.50
C SER A 86 16.99 -13.25 1.22
N ASP A 87 18.31 -13.10 1.24
CA ASP A 87 19.18 -13.46 0.12
C ASP A 87 19.45 -14.97 0.01
N GLU A 88 18.98 -15.76 0.98
CA GLU A 88 19.01 -17.23 0.95
C GLU A 88 18.19 -17.81 -0.20
N GLU A 89 18.45 -19.07 -0.56
CA GLU A 89 17.85 -19.75 -1.71
C GLU A 89 16.31 -19.69 -1.73
N GLU A 90 15.68 -19.87 -0.58
CA GLU A 90 14.21 -19.85 -0.46
C GLU A 90 13.60 -18.44 -0.43
N LYS A 91 14.43 -17.40 -0.30
CA LYS A 91 13.99 -15.99 -0.21
C LYS A 91 12.86 -15.81 0.80
N SER A 92 13.11 -16.23 2.03
CA SER A 92 12.13 -16.19 3.12
C SER A 92 11.82 -14.77 3.56
N CYS A 93 10.58 -14.54 3.99
CA CYS A 93 10.16 -13.29 4.61
C CYS A 93 10.97 -13.10 5.90
N PRO A 94 11.49 -11.89 6.18
CA PRO A 94 12.29 -11.64 7.39
C PRO A 94 11.51 -11.85 8.70
N PHE A 95 10.18 -11.92 8.61
CA PHE A 95 9.29 -12.14 9.75
C PHE A 95 8.77 -13.59 9.84
N LEU A 96 9.30 -14.50 9.02
CA LEU A 96 8.97 -15.92 9.11
C LEU A 96 9.81 -16.59 10.20
N SER A 97 9.14 -17.32 11.09
CA SER A 97 9.76 -18.24 12.06
C SER A 97 9.23 -19.65 11.88
N ASP A 98 9.82 -20.63 12.58
CA ASP A 98 9.33 -22.01 12.61
C ASP A 98 7.87 -22.14 13.09
N LYS A 99 7.39 -21.15 13.86
CA LYS A 99 6.00 -21.09 14.35
C LYS A 99 5.07 -20.30 13.43
N GLY A 100 5.57 -19.80 12.31
CA GLY A 100 4.85 -18.93 11.38
C GLY A 100 5.27 -17.46 11.47
N CYS A 101 4.42 -16.57 10.98
CA CYS A 101 4.70 -15.14 10.87
C CYS A 101 4.73 -14.47 12.26
N THR A 102 5.86 -13.86 12.63
CA THR A 102 6.06 -13.19 13.93
C THR A 102 5.26 -11.89 14.05
N ILE A 103 4.97 -11.25 12.92
CA ILE A 103 4.20 -10.02 12.82
C ILE A 103 2.74 -10.26 12.41
N TYR A 104 2.18 -11.45 12.63
CA TYR A 104 0.89 -11.84 12.02
C TYR A 104 -0.21 -10.79 12.18
N LYS A 105 -0.34 -10.15 13.36
CA LYS A 105 -1.34 -9.10 13.62
C LYS A 105 -1.11 -7.80 12.83
N ASP A 106 0.12 -7.54 12.42
CA ASP A 106 0.59 -6.33 11.74
C ASP A 106 1.02 -6.60 10.30
N ARG A 107 0.72 -7.80 9.79
CA ARG A 107 1.08 -8.23 8.44
C ARG A 107 0.54 -7.26 7.37
N PRO A 108 1.28 -7.03 6.27
CA PRO A 108 0.88 -6.13 5.19
C PRO A 108 -0.44 -6.49 4.54
N PHE A 109 -1.04 -5.53 3.83
CA PHE A 109 -2.30 -5.68 3.11
C PHE A 109 -2.32 -6.93 2.23
N SER A 110 -1.29 -7.16 1.41
CA SER A 110 -1.25 -8.33 0.52
C SER A 110 -1.35 -9.67 1.28
N CYS A 111 -0.67 -9.79 2.43
CA CYS A 111 -0.75 -11.00 3.26
C CYS A 111 -2.08 -11.14 3.99
N ARG A 112 -2.71 -10.02 4.35
CA ARG A 112 -4.00 -9.97 5.07
C ARG A 112 -5.18 -10.21 4.15
N ALA A 113 -5.13 -9.67 2.95
CA ALA A 113 -6.21 -9.75 1.98
C ALA A 113 -6.31 -11.14 1.35
N TYR A 114 -5.18 -11.83 1.17
CA TYR A 114 -5.13 -13.14 0.52
C TYR A 114 -6.13 -14.15 1.10
N PRO A 115 -7.00 -14.77 0.28
CA PRO A 115 -6.94 -14.80 -1.19
C PRO A 115 -7.79 -13.71 -1.87
N LEU A 116 -8.49 -12.88 -1.11
CA LEU A 116 -9.41 -11.88 -1.63
C LEU A 116 -8.66 -10.61 -2.05
N GLU A 117 -8.42 -10.44 -3.35
CA GLU A 117 -7.84 -9.23 -3.91
C GLU A 117 -8.94 -8.19 -4.20
N ARG A 118 -8.76 -6.97 -3.70
CA ARG A 118 -9.65 -5.83 -3.98
C ARG A 118 -9.04 -4.96 -5.07
N ALA A 119 -9.73 -4.81 -6.20
CA ALA A 119 -9.37 -3.92 -7.29
C ALA A 119 -10.26 -2.68 -7.28
N VAL A 120 -9.65 -1.50 -7.34
CA VAL A 120 -10.37 -0.22 -7.31
C VAL A 120 -10.06 0.57 -8.57
N ALA A 121 -11.10 0.92 -9.31
CA ALA A 121 -11.03 1.84 -10.43
C ALA A 121 -11.84 3.10 -10.13
N ARG A 122 -11.36 4.26 -10.58
CA ARG A 122 -12.15 5.50 -10.52
C ARG A 122 -13.17 5.51 -11.65
N LEU A 123 -14.40 5.90 -11.33
CA LEU A 123 -15.37 6.27 -12.35
C LEU A 123 -15.09 7.71 -12.82
N ASN A 124 -15.33 7.98 -14.10
CA ASN A 124 -15.00 9.27 -14.73
C ASN A 124 -15.78 10.47 -14.16
N ASP A 125 -16.82 10.23 -13.36
CA ASP A 125 -17.68 11.25 -12.75
C ASP A 125 -17.14 11.81 -11.42
N GLY A 126 -16.03 11.26 -10.90
CA GLY A 126 -15.33 11.80 -9.73
C GLY A 126 -15.98 11.53 -8.37
N TYR A 127 -17.15 10.88 -8.32
CA TYR A 127 -17.86 10.58 -7.07
C TYR A 127 -18.00 9.09 -6.77
N GLY A 128 -17.75 8.20 -7.74
CA GLY A 128 -17.81 6.75 -7.55
C GLY A 128 -16.46 6.02 -7.69
N ARG A 129 -16.25 5.02 -6.83
CA ARG A 129 -15.22 3.98 -6.99
C ARG A 129 -15.89 2.71 -7.48
N LEU A 130 -15.43 2.16 -8.59
CA LEU A 130 -15.76 0.80 -8.98
C LEU A 130 -14.84 -0.15 -8.21
N VAL A 131 -15.43 -0.95 -7.33
CA VAL A 131 -14.71 -1.97 -6.57
C VAL A 131 -15.07 -3.33 -7.13
N GLN A 132 -14.06 -4.09 -7.52
CA GLN A 132 -14.19 -5.49 -7.93
C GLN A 132 -13.33 -6.37 -7.04
N TYR A 133 -13.79 -7.58 -6.79
CA TYR A 133 -13.05 -8.55 -5.99
C TYR A 133 -12.61 -9.71 -6.87
N PHE A 134 -11.38 -10.16 -6.65
CA PHE A 134 -10.79 -11.32 -7.29
C PHE A 134 -10.37 -12.31 -6.22
N VAL A 135 -10.39 -13.60 -6.54
CA VAL A 135 -9.81 -14.64 -5.70
C VAL A 135 -8.49 -15.07 -6.33
N ALA A 136 -7.39 -14.75 -5.67
CA ALA A 136 -6.08 -15.29 -6.00
C ALA A 136 -6.02 -16.77 -5.60
N ASN A 137 -5.46 -17.59 -6.47
CA ASN A 137 -5.33 -19.04 -6.31
C ASN A 137 -3.98 -19.49 -6.86
N HIS A 138 -2.97 -19.45 -5.99
CA HIS A 138 -1.67 -20.02 -6.31
C HIS A 138 -1.72 -21.54 -6.16
N SER A 139 -1.13 -22.27 -7.11
CA SER A 139 -1.15 -23.75 -7.15
C SER A 139 -0.62 -24.42 -5.88
N TYR A 140 0.27 -23.74 -5.14
CA TYR A 140 0.80 -24.24 -3.88
C TYR A 140 -0.14 -24.06 -2.70
N CYS A 141 -1.14 -23.19 -2.80
CA CYS A 141 -2.01 -22.82 -1.70
C CYS A 141 -3.14 -23.83 -1.54
N LEU A 142 -3.00 -24.71 -0.55
CA LEU A 142 -3.97 -25.75 -0.25
C LEU A 142 -5.16 -25.24 0.59
N GLY A 143 -5.12 -24.00 1.08
CA GLY A 143 -6.22 -23.40 1.84
C GLY A 143 -7.53 -23.27 1.06
N HIS A 144 -7.47 -23.26 -0.29
CA HIS A 144 -8.66 -23.30 -1.15
C HIS A 144 -9.37 -24.66 -1.16
N LYS A 145 -8.74 -25.72 -0.62
CA LYS A 145 -9.33 -27.06 -0.50
C LYS A 145 -10.10 -27.25 0.81
N GLU A 146 -9.99 -26.31 1.74
CA GLU A 146 -10.74 -26.31 2.98
C GLU A 146 -12.22 -26.03 2.74
N THR A 147 -13.07 -26.41 3.70
CA THR A 147 -14.53 -26.37 3.53
C THR A 147 -15.15 -25.05 3.95
N ARG A 148 -14.44 -24.23 4.71
CA ARG A 148 -14.94 -22.95 5.23
C ARG A 148 -15.25 -21.99 4.09
N GLU A 149 -16.47 -21.47 4.09
CA GLU A 149 -16.98 -20.55 3.10
C GLU A 149 -17.10 -19.13 3.66
N TRP A 150 -16.72 -18.16 2.85
CA TRP A 150 -16.68 -16.75 3.17
C TRP A 150 -17.49 -15.94 2.19
N THR A 151 -18.10 -14.86 2.68
CA THR A 151 -18.49 -13.72 1.84
C THR A 151 -17.41 -12.66 1.92
N VAL A 152 -17.39 -11.73 0.95
CA VAL A 152 -16.52 -10.55 0.99
C VAL A 152 -16.64 -9.83 2.34
N LYS A 153 -17.87 -9.53 2.78
CA LYS A 153 -18.13 -8.84 4.06
C LYS A 153 -17.50 -9.56 5.26
N LYS A 154 -17.77 -10.85 5.41
CA LYS A 154 -17.25 -11.64 6.54
C LYS A 154 -15.73 -11.74 6.51
N TRP A 155 -15.13 -11.87 5.33
CA TRP A 155 -13.68 -11.90 5.18
C TRP A 155 -13.05 -10.56 5.54
N THR A 156 -13.63 -9.44 5.06
CA THR A 156 -13.19 -8.09 5.39
C THR A 156 -13.24 -7.82 6.88
N GLU A 157 -14.29 -8.26 7.57
CA GLU A 157 -14.43 -8.16 9.03
C GLU A 157 -13.40 -9.03 9.77
N ASP A 158 -13.30 -10.31 9.41
CA ASP A 158 -12.39 -11.28 10.05
C ASP A 158 -10.91 -10.90 9.89
N GLN A 159 -10.54 -10.46 8.69
CA GLN A 159 -9.17 -10.03 8.39
C GLN A 159 -8.90 -8.57 8.77
N GLN A 160 -9.91 -7.83 9.26
CA GLN A 160 -9.80 -6.42 9.66
C GLN A 160 -9.30 -5.52 8.53
N LEU A 161 -9.85 -5.69 7.33
CA LEU A 161 -9.41 -5.01 6.12
C LEU A 161 -9.92 -3.58 6.01
N GLN A 162 -10.96 -3.18 6.75
CA GLN A 162 -11.61 -1.87 6.59
C GLN A 162 -10.62 -0.69 6.62
N THR A 163 -9.78 -0.59 7.66
CA THR A 163 -8.80 0.51 7.75
C THR A 163 -7.76 0.43 6.63
N TYR A 164 -7.35 -0.77 6.22
CA TYR A 164 -6.41 -0.92 5.11
C TYR A 164 -7.04 -0.46 3.79
N ASP A 165 -8.29 -0.85 3.53
CA ASP A 165 -9.02 -0.45 2.33
C ASP A 165 -9.20 1.07 2.27
N GLU A 166 -9.55 1.71 3.39
CA GLU A 166 -9.64 3.17 3.50
C GLU A 166 -8.31 3.87 3.19
N MET A 167 -7.19 3.39 3.76
CA MET A 167 -5.88 3.99 3.51
C MET A 167 -5.36 3.71 2.10
N ASN A 168 -5.63 2.51 1.58
CA ASN A 168 -5.25 2.13 0.22
C ASN A 168 -6.04 2.90 -0.84
N ASP A 169 -7.32 3.21 -0.57
CA ASP A 169 -8.12 4.09 -1.43
C ASP A 169 -7.51 5.49 -1.53
N LEU A 170 -7.00 6.05 -0.43
CA LEU A 170 -6.27 7.32 -0.44
C LEU A 170 -4.96 7.22 -1.23
N TRP A 171 -4.25 6.10 -1.12
CA TRP A 171 -3.04 5.86 -1.92
C TRP A 171 -3.34 5.75 -3.41
N VAL A 172 -4.40 5.03 -3.82
CA VAL A 172 -4.85 4.95 -5.22
C VAL A 172 -5.09 6.34 -5.79
N ASP A 173 -5.61 7.25 -4.96
CA ASP A 173 -5.87 8.61 -5.38
C ASP A 173 -4.61 9.40 -5.71
N ILE A 174 -3.53 9.16 -4.96
CA ILE A 174 -2.21 9.77 -5.14
C ILE A 174 -1.45 9.09 -6.29
N ASP A 175 -1.44 7.76 -6.34
CA ASP A 175 -0.83 6.98 -7.40
C ASP A 175 -1.41 7.34 -8.78
N THR A 176 -2.72 7.62 -8.85
CA THR A 176 -3.37 8.11 -10.08
C THR A 176 -2.78 9.45 -10.56
N ILE A 177 -2.39 10.34 -9.66
CA ILE A 177 -1.71 11.61 -10.02
C ILE A 177 -0.33 11.30 -10.58
N PHE A 178 0.41 10.40 -9.93
CA PHE A 178 1.75 10.01 -10.35
C PHE A 178 1.78 9.34 -11.73
N ARG A 179 0.75 8.54 -12.05
CA ARG A 179 0.61 7.90 -13.37
C ARG A 179 0.50 8.89 -14.54
N ARG A 180 0.17 10.15 -14.28
CA ARG A 180 0.14 11.23 -15.30
C ARG A 180 1.52 11.84 -15.58
N ASN A 181 2.58 11.29 -15.00
CA ASN A 181 3.94 11.81 -15.06
C ASN A 181 4.05 13.30 -14.67
N PRO A 182 3.70 13.67 -13.44
CA PRO A 182 3.79 15.07 -12.99
C PRO A 182 5.24 15.58 -12.88
N TRP A 183 6.23 14.70 -13.09
CA TRP A 183 7.66 15.00 -13.00
C TRP A 183 8.23 15.54 -14.32
N GLY A 184 7.48 15.43 -15.43
CA GLY A 184 7.91 15.82 -16.76
C GLY A 184 9.22 15.13 -17.19
N ASP A 185 10.05 15.85 -17.94
CA ASP A 185 11.32 15.33 -18.47
C ASP A 185 12.36 15.01 -17.39
N LYS A 186 12.22 15.62 -16.20
CA LYS A 186 13.13 15.33 -15.08
C LYS A 186 12.96 13.91 -14.55
N GLY A 187 11.78 13.32 -14.71
CA GLY A 187 11.47 11.95 -14.27
C GLY A 187 11.95 11.67 -12.84
N ILE A 188 12.70 10.58 -12.66
CA ILE A 188 13.28 10.15 -11.37
C ILE A 188 14.19 11.19 -10.71
N ASN A 189 14.77 12.10 -11.48
CA ASN A 189 15.66 13.15 -10.97
C ASN A 189 14.90 14.40 -10.50
N SER A 190 13.57 14.42 -10.62
CA SER A 190 12.76 15.55 -10.17
C SER A 190 12.82 15.73 -8.65
N PRO A 191 13.15 16.95 -8.14
CA PRO A 191 13.04 17.25 -6.72
C PRO A 191 11.61 17.02 -6.18
N ALA A 192 10.59 17.29 -7.01
CA ALA A 192 9.19 17.07 -6.65
C ALA A 192 8.88 15.58 -6.40
N LEU A 193 9.51 14.67 -7.15
CA LEU A 193 9.38 13.23 -6.93
C LEU A 193 9.98 12.82 -5.59
N LYS A 194 11.16 13.34 -5.24
CA LYS A 194 11.79 13.07 -3.94
C LYS A 194 10.93 13.56 -2.77
N MET A 195 10.33 14.75 -2.90
CA MET A 195 9.40 15.25 -1.89
C MET A 195 8.11 14.43 -1.81
N ALA A 196 7.55 13.99 -2.94
CA ALA A 196 6.41 13.08 -2.96
C ALA A 196 6.73 11.74 -2.28
N PHE A 197 7.90 11.17 -2.56
CA PHE A 197 8.35 9.93 -1.93
C PHE A 197 8.47 10.08 -0.41
N LEU A 198 9.12 11.15 0.07
CA LEU A 198 9.21 11.45 1.49
C LEU A 198 7.82 11.60 2.12
N ALA A 199 6.94 12.39 1.51
CA ALA A 199 5.60 12.65 2.03
C ALA A 199 4.71 11.39 2.08
N CYS A 200 4.91 10.45 1.17
CA CYS A 200 4.09 9.24 1.09
C CYS A 200 4.62 8.08 1.94
N PHE A 201 5.93 7.96 2.14
CA PHE A 201 6.52 6.77 2.76
C PHE A 201 7.33 7.02 4.03
N ASN A 202 7.59 8.28 4.37
CA ASN A 202 8.44 8.64 5.49
C ASN A 202 7.78 9.71 6.38
N VAL A 203 6.82 9.25 7.19
CA VAL A 203 6.03 10.11 8.07
C VAL A 203 6.88 10.81 9.12
N ASP A 204 7.96 10.18 9.59
CA ASP A 204 8.88 10.79 10.56
C ASP A 204 9.62 11.97 9.95
N LYS A 205 10.21 11.82 8.76
CA LYS A 205 10.86 12.93 8.04
C LYS A 205 9.89 13.98 7.54
N LEU A 206 8.65 13.60 7.22
CA LEU A 206 7.61 14.56 6.91
C LEU A 206 7.27 15.41 8.15
N LYS A 207 7.17 14.79 9.34
CA LYS A 207 6.94 15.48 10.60
C LYS A 207 8.04 16.49 10.90
N GLU A 208 9.30 16.07 10.82
CA GLU A 208 10.47 16.98 10.93
C GLU A 208 10.38 18.13 9.92
N PHE A 209 10.12 17.83 8.64
CA PHE A 209 10.00 18.85 7.60
C PHE A 209 8.91 19.89 7.88
N ILE A 210 7.75 19.46 8.39
CA ILE A 210 6.64 20.38 8.70
C ILE A 210 6.99 21.31 9.87
N LEU A 211 7.68 20.78 10.89
CA LEU A 211 8.02 21.51 12.11
C LEU A 211 9.22 22.44 11.92
N ASP A 212 10.26 21.96 11.24
CA ASP A 212 11.57 22.61 11.20
C ASP A 212 11.71 23.56 10.00
N SER A 213 10.68 23.66 9.16
CA SER A 213 10.65 24.55 8.00
C SER A 213 9.61 25.66 8.12
N SER A 214 9.57 26.53 7.11
CA SER A 214 8.53 27.56 6.97
C SER A 214 7.16 27.00 6.54
N PHE A 215 6.94 25.69 6.59
CA PHE A 215 5.70 25.09 6.14
C PHE A 215 4.47 25.67 6.86
N LEU A 216 4.44 25.64 8.20
CA LEU A 216 3.29 26.10 8.99
C LEU A 216 3.11 27.63 8.96
N SER A 217 4.14 28.39 8.56
CA SER A 217 3.99 29.82 8.30
C SER A 217 3.40 30.11 6.92
N ARG A 218 3.44 29.16 5.98
CA ARG A 218 2.97 29.33 4.60
C ARG A 218 1.61 28.71 4.32
N PHE A 219 1.21 27.69 5.08
CA PHE A 219 -0.07 27.01 4.92
C PHE A 219 -1.02 27.30 6.08
N ASP A 220 -2.30 27.43 5.76
CA ASP A 220 -3.37 27.51 6.75
C ASP A 220 -3.73 26.10 7.22
N VAL A 221 -3.25 25.75 8.40
CA VAL A 221 -3.49 24.46 9.04
C VAL A 221 -4.09 24.74 10.42
N PRO A 222 -5.36 24.38 10.66
CA PRO A 222 -6.00 24.57 11.96
C PRO A 222 -5.21 23.89 13.10
N GLU A 223 -5.21 24.47 14.30
CA GLU A 223 -4.48 23.91 15.46
C GLU A 223 -4.87 22.45 15.76
N GLU A 224 -6.17 22.13 15.73
CA GLU A 224 -6.65 20.75 15.90
C GLU A 224 -6.02 19.78 14.89
N ARG A 225 -5.81 20.21 13.65
CA ARG A 225 -5.16 19.39 12.62
C ARG A 225 -3.67 19.26 12.90
N LYS A 226 -3.00 20.30 13.41
CA LYS A 226 -1.59 20.23 13.81
C LYS A 226 -1.41 19.23 14.96
N GLU A 227 -2.25 19.28 15.98
CA GLU A 227 -2.22 18.33 17.09
C GLU A 227 -2.36 16.88 16.57
N LYS A 228 -3.37 16.62 15.74
CA LYS A 228 -3.62 15.28 15.17
C LYS A 228 -2.43 14.72 14.37
N ILE A 229 -1.82 15.51 13.49
CA ILE A 229 -0.68 15.04 12.68
C ILE A 229 0.58 14.84 13.54
N MET A 230 0.66 15.50 14.70
CA MET A 230 1.76 15.32 15.64
C MET A 230 1.63 14.04 16.46
N GLU A 231 0.41 13.66 16.81
CA GLU A 231 0.12 12.49 17.65
C GLU A 231 -0.08 11.18 16.88
N SER A 232 -0.44 11.26 15.58
CA SER A 232 -0.80 10.10 14.78
C SER A 232 -0.09 10.07 13.44
N ASP A 233 0.66 9.00 13.21
CA ASP A 233 1.34 8.75 11.93
C ASP A 233 0.36 8.49 10.78
N ILE A 234 -0.81 7.95 11.09
CA ILE A 234 -1.90 7.81 10.10
C ILE A 234 -2.39 9.19 9.66
N GLU A 235 -2.56 10.13 10.59
CA GLU A 235 -2.96 11.49 10.26
C GLU A 235 -1.83 12.24 9.54
N MET A 236 -0.56 12.02 9.92
CA MET A 236 0.60 12.53 9.20
C MET A 236 0.68 12.02 7.76
N MET A 237 0.38 10.73 7.52
CA MET A 237 0.31 10.15 6.17
C MET A 237 -0.79 10.80 5.32
N LYS A 238 -2.01 10.93 5.88
CA LYS A 238 -3.12 11.61 5.20
C LYS A 238 -2.75 13.05 4.86
N PHE A 239 -2.09 13.75 5.78
CA PHE A 239 -1.58 15.09 5.56
C PHE A 239 -0.55 15.14 4.43
N GLY A 240 0.39 14.18 4.39
CA GLY A 240 1.35 14.02 3.30
C GLY A 240 0.67 13.85 1.94
N PHE A 241 -0.39 13.04 1.87
CA PHE A 241 -1.18 12.88 0.65
C PHE A 241 -1.88 14.18 0.21
N ASP A 242 -2.46 14.92 1.15
CA ASP A 242 -3.07 16.21 0.84
C ASP A 242 -2.05 17.24 0.36
N TRP A 243 -0.86 17.23 0.95
CA TRP A 243 0.24 18.06 0.50
C TRP A 243 0.71 17.70 -0.90
N VAL A 244 0.89 16.42 -1.18
CA VAL A 244 1.21 15.90 -2.52
C VAL A 244 0.18 16.34 -3.56
N LYS A 245 -1.10 16.18 -3.23
CA LYS A 245 -2.20 16.61 -4.10
C LYS A 245 -2.12 18.11 -4.38
N TYR A 246 -1.92 18.92 -3.35
CA TYR A 246 -1.79 20.37 -3.50
C TYR A 246 -0.61 20.76 -4.37
N PHE A 247 0.62 20.33 -4.06
CA PHE A 247 1.78 20.84 -4.79
C PHE A 247 1.87 20.34 -6.23
N LEU A 248 1.25 19.20 -6.56
CA LEU A 248 1.23 18.67 -7.92
C LEU A 248 0.05 19.15 -8.77
N THR A 249 -1.07 19.52 -8.15
CA THR A 249 -2.31 19.81 -8.88
C THR A 249 -2.93 21.16 -8.57
N SER A 250 -2.38 21.89 -7.58
CA SER A 250 -2.96 23.10 -7.00
C SER A 250 -4.40 22.92 -6.49
N LYS A 251 -4.79 21.67 -6.18
CA LYS A 251 -6.10 21.29 -5.64
C LYS A 251 -5.91 20.46 -4.38
N GLY A 252 -6.92 20.42 -3.54
CA GLY A 252 -6.93 19.64 -2.31
C GLY A 252 -7.29 20.50 -1.09
N PRO A 253 -7.27 19.90 0.11
CA PRO A 253 -7.74 20.57 1.32
C PRO A 253 -6.70 21.46 1.99
N LEU A 254 -5.48 21.57 1.45
CA LEU A 254 -4.48 22.53 1.93
C LEU A 254 -4.60 23.84 1.15
N ALA A 255 -4.64 24.95 1.88
CA ALA A 255 -4.62 26.29 1.33
C ALA A 255 -3.37 27.04 1.82
N PRO A 256 -2.65 27.75 0.93
CA PRO A 256 -1.63 28.68 1.38
C PRO A 256 -2.29 29.83 2.15
N LYS A 257 -1.61 30.38 3.15
CA LYS A 257 -2.03 31.63 3.77
C LYS A 257 -1.98 32.74 2.71
N VAL A 258 -3.07 33.48 2.58
CA VAL A 258 -3.08 34.67 1.73
C VAL A 258 -2.19 35.71 2.41
N SER A 259 -1.13 36.13 1.73
CA SER A 259 -0.26 37.23 2.14
C SER A 259 -1.01 38.56 2.12
#